data_AF-A0A561TYK9-F1
#
_entry.id   AF-A0A561TYK9-F1
#
_cell.length_a   1.000
_cell.length_b   1.000
_cell.length_c   1.000
_cell.angle_alpha   90.00
_cell.angle_beta   90.00
_cell.angle_gamma   90.00
#
_symmetry.space_group_name_H-M   'P 1'
#
loop_
_entity.id
_entity.type
_entity.pdbx_description
1 polymer ?
#
loop_
_entity_poly.entity_id
_entity_poly.type
_entity_poly.pdbx_seq_one_letter_code
_entity_poly.pdbx_strand_id
1 'polypeptide(L)'
;MRCPAGSTCRTRGGKVAPKYHTPRFMLVPQLRAELEVRTPADRGPGRAWERGPAIDAAVPEAATKPTRVGYARCSTAQQELQSQLDALQEAGCDPVFSEKISTRIKVRPEFVKAMDFARAIKKAVPHQRVIFTVHEMKRLGRGAAELLAIAEDLRHHDIQLELLTGPLQGVYDPSGHGAALFAFFAGMAESEREYIREKSLEGQASARERGRHGGRPKVIDDDMAAYARSLRANGVPVPQIAQKLVITSGKNKGEHPSVATVYRILAEEADSTA
;
A
#
# COMPACT_ATOMS: atom_id res chain seq x y z
N MET A 1 -52.41 -38.64 2.12
CA MET A 1 -52.50 -38.04 0.78
C MET A 1 -51.13 -37.53 0.37
N ARG A 2 -50.47 -38.18 -0.61
CA ARG A 2 -49.19 -37.71 -1.16
C ARG A 2 -49.49 -36.73 -2.29
N CYS A 3 -49.01 -35.48 -2.20
CA CYS A 3 -49.06 -34.56 -3.33
C CYS A 3 -48.20 -35.12 -4.48
N PRO A 4 -48.63 -35.04 -5.75
CA PRO A 4 -47.84 -35.51 -6.87
C PRO A 4 -46.63 -34.59 -7.10
N ALA A 5 -45.49 -35.18 -7.46
CA ALA A 5 -44.27 -34.47 -7.83
C ALA A 5 -44.40 -33.93 -9.26
N GLY A 6 -44.97 -32.74 -9.39
CA GLY A 6 -45.01 -31.99 -10.64
C GLY A 6 -45.14 -30.51 -10.33
N SER A 7 -44.05 -29.76 -10.46
CA SER A 7 -44.06 -28.31 -10.26
C SER A 7 -44.91 -27.63 -11.33
N THR A 8 -45.99 -26.98 -10.93
CA THR A 8 -46.90 -26.20 -11.79
C THR A 8 -46.31 -24.82 -12.05
N CYS A 9 -45.23 -24.71 -12.83
CA CYS A 9 -44.66 -23.39 -13.13
C CYS A 9 -44.19 -23.26 -14.58
N ARG A 10 -45.10 -22.96 -15.51
CA ARG A 10 -44.73 -22.41 -16.82
C ARG A 10 -45.56 -21.18 -17.18
N THR A 11 -44.88 -20.22 -17.80
CA THR A 11 -45.50 -19.29 -18.76
C THR A 11 -45.35 -19.89 -20.18
N ARG A 12 -46.15 -19.42 -21.17
CA ARG A 12 -46.11 -19.93 -22.56
C ARG A 12 -44.71 -19.90 -23.21
N GLY A 13 -43.78 -19.08 -22.71
CA GLY A 13 -42.45 -18.89 -23.29
C GLY A 13 -41.32 -19.80 -22.76
N GLY A 14 -41.63 -20.89 -22.04
CA GLY A 14 -40.59 -21.81 -21.54
C GLY A 14 -39.77 -21.27 -20.36
N LYS A 15 -40.24 -20.19 -19.72
CA LYS A 15 -39.65 -19.57 -18.53
C LYS A 15 -40.39 -19.98 -17.26
N VAL A 16 -39.65 -20.12 -16.16
CA VAL A 16 -40.22 -20.34 -14.83
C VAL A 16 -40.88 -19.03 -14.36
N ALA A 17 -42.10 -19.10 -13.84
CA ALA A 17 -42.82 -17.90 -13.42
C ALA A 17 -42.13 -17.30 -12.16
N PRO A 18 -41.79 -15.99 -12.17
CA PRO A 18 -40.98 -15.36 -11.12
C PRO A 18 -41.64 -15.33 -9.73
N LYS A 19 -42.94 -15.64 -9.63
CA LYS A 19 -43.70 -15.67 -8.37
C LYS A 19 -43.46 -16.91 -7.50
N TYR A 20 -42.71 -17.92 -7.97
CA TYR A 20 -42.60 -19.23 -7.28
C TYR A 20 -41.24 -19.51 -6.63
N HIS A 21 -40.39 -18.50 -6.43
CA HIS A 21 -39.23 -18.69 -5.55
C HIS A 21 -39.72 -18.95 -4.11
N THR A 22 -39.26 -20.04 -3.51
CA THR A 22 -39.50 -20.35 -2.11
C THR A 22 -39.00 -19.20 -1.23
N PRO A 23 -39.60 -18.96 -0.04
CA PRO A 23 -39.30 -17.82 0.84
C PRO A 23 -37.83 -17.72 1.31
N ARG A 24 -36.98 -18.67 0.91
CA ARG A 24 -35.53 -18.67 1.19
C ARG A 24 -34.75 -17.65 0.36
N PHE A 25 -35.33 -17.10 -0.71
CA PHE A 25 -34.66 -16.12 -1.57
C PHE A 25 -35.51 -14.86 -1.72
N MET A 26 -34.99 -13.72 -1.24
CA MET A 26 -35.59 -12.40 -1.53
C MET A 26 -35.24 -11.96 -2.93
N LEU A 27 -36.25 -11.53 -3.67
CA LEU A 27 -36.11 -11.08 -5.05
C LEU A 27 -35.49 -9.68 -5.04
N VAL A 28 -34.22 -9.57 -5.45
CA VAL A 28 -33.54 -8.27 -5.58
C VAL A 28 -34.09 -7.56 -6.82
N PRO A 29 -34.82 -6.43 -6.68
CA PRO A 29 -35.55 -5.83 -7.81
C PRO A 29 -34.67 -5.43 -8.99
N GLN A 30 -33.42 -5.05 -8.71
CA GLN A 30 -32.43 -4.61 -9.70
C GLN A 30 -31.98 -5.76 -10.63
N LEU A 31 -31.97 -7.00 -10.14
CA LEU A 31 -31.50 -8.17 -10.91
C LEU A 31 -32.65 -8.90 -11.63
N ARG A 32 -33.88 -8.38 -11.52
CA ARG A 32 -35.08 -9.01 -12.09
C ARG A 32 -35.02 -9.14 -13.62
N ALA A 33 -34.40 -8.18 -14.29
CA ALA A 33 -34.29 -8.18 -15.75
C ALA A 33 -33.17 -9.12 -16.25
N GLU A 34 -32.18 -9.43 -15.42
CA GLU A 34 -31.01 -10.24 -15.77
C GLU A 34 -31.18 -11.73 -15.43
N LEU A 35 -32.15 -12.06 -14.55
CA LEU A 35 -32.50 -13.42 -14.15
C LEU A 35 -33.34 -14.16 -15.21
N GLU A 36 -32.89 -14.19 -16.46
CA GLU A 36 -33.40 -15.15 -17.46
C GLU A 36 -32.70 -16.50 -17.30
N VAL A 37 -33.03 -17.23 -16.23
CA VAL A 37 -32.54 -18.60 -16.07
C VAL A 37 -33.28 -19.49 -17.10
N ARG A 38 -32.58 -19.86 -18.17
CA ARG A 38 -33.11 -20.82 -19.15
C ARG A 38 -33.34 -22.16 -18.47
N THR A 39 -34.53 -22.72 -18.66
CA THR A 39 -34.85 -24.04 -18.13
C THR A 39 -34.05 -25.08 -18.91
N PRO A 40 -33.29 -25.97 -18.25
CA PRO A 40 -32.56 -27.05 -18.92
C PRO A 40 -33.50 -27.93 -19.77
N ALA A 41 -33.03 -28.39 -20.93
CA ALA A 41 -33.85 -29.09 -21.92
C ALA A 41 -34.46 -30.41 -21.42
N ASP A 42 -33.81 -31.03 -20.43
CA ASP A 42 -34.19 -32.24 -19.70
C ASP A 42 -35.40 -32.04 -18.77
N ARG A 43 -35.76 -30.79 -18.43
CA ARG A 43 -36.88 -30.49 -17.54
C ARG A 43 -38.16 -30.09 -18.29
N GLY A 44 -38.94 -31.11 -18.67
CA GLY A 44 -40.25 -30.99 -19.34
C GLY A 44 -41.44 -31.33 -18.44
N PRO A 45 -42.67 -30.88 -18.76
CA PRO A 45 -43.89 -31.25 -18.02
C PRO A 45 -44.16 -32.75 -18.20
N GLY A 46 -44.55 -33.44 -17.12
CA GLY A 46 -44.86 -34.88 -17.15
C GLY A 46 -43.64 -35.80 -17.10
N ARG A 47 -42.40 -35.27 -17.15
CA ARG A 47 -41.19 -36.05 -16.88
C ARG A 47 -40.91 -36.08 -15.38
N ALA A 48 -40.62 -37.27 -14.84
CA ALA A 48 -40.10 -37.40 -13.49
C ALA A 48 -38.79 -36.62 -13.40
N TRP A 49 -38.59 -35.92 -12.28
CA TRP A 49 -37.35 -35.21 -12.06
C TRP A 49 -36.20 -36.21 -11.92
N GLU A 50 -35.19 -36.06 -12.77
CA GLU A 50 -33.92 -36.77 -12.66
C GLU A 50 -32.84 -35.79 -12.23
N ARG A 51 -31.92 -36.26 -11.37
CA ARG A 51 -30.74 -35.48 -11.02
C ARG A 51 -29.89 -35.37 -12.28
N GLY A 52 -29.69 -34.15 -12.78
CA GLY A 52 -28.75 -33.90 -13.88
C GLY A 52 -27.36 -34.42 -13.53
N PRO A 53 -26.45 -34.57 -14.52
CA PRO A 53 -25.09 -34.96 -14.25
C PRO A 53 -24.54 -34.09 -13.12
N ALA A 54 -23.83 -34.70 -12.17
CA ALA A 54 -23.12 -33.91 -11.18
C ALA A 54 -22.33 -32.88 -11.96
N ILE A 55 -22.58 -31.58 -11.71
CA ILE A 55 -21.63 -30.57 -12.15
C ILE A 55 -20.36 -31.04 -11.50
N ASP A 56 -19.38 -31.48 -12.29
CA ASP A 56 -18.07 -31.81 -11.77
C ASP A 56 -17.68 -30.59 -10.96
N ALA A 57 -17.70 -30.74 -9.63
CA ALA A 57 -17.25 -29.69 -8.74
C ALA A 57 -15.90 -29.30 -9.31
N ALA A 58 -15.76 -28.03 -9.74
CA ALA A 58 -14.62 -27.54 -10.50
C ALA A 58 -13.40 -28.30 -10.03
N VAL A 59 -12.85 -29.15 -10.92
CA VAL A 59 -11.84 -30.17 -10.59
C VAL A 59 -10.98 -29.58 -9.49
N PRO A 60 -10.96 -30.14 -8.26
CA PRO A 60 -10.16 -29.58 -7.19
C PRO A 60 -8.77 -29.43 -7.80
N GLU A 61 -8.36 -28.18 -7.96
CA GLU A 61 -7.18 -27.77 -8.71
C GLU A 61 -6.10 -28.77 -8.33
N ALA A 62 -5.74 -29.62 -9.30
CA ALA A 62 -4.95 -30.82 -9.05
C ALA A 62 -3.79 -30.39 -8.15
N ALA A 63 -3.59 -31.10 -7.04
CA ALA A 63 -2.71 -30.74 -5.93
C ALA A 63 -1.25 -30.49 -6.37
N THR A 64 -1.03 -29.41 -7.11
CA THR A 64 0.26 -28.94 -7.59
C THR A 64 0.91 -28.35 -6.37
N LYS A 65 2.02 -28.98 -5.97
CA LYS A 65 2.86 -28.54 -4.86
C LYS A 65 3.09 -27.02 -5.01
N PRO A 66 2.76 -26.20 -4.00
CA PRO A 66 2.95 -24.75 -4.10
C PRO A 66 4.44 -24.45 -4.27
N THR A 67 4.75 -23.45 -5.09
CA THR A 67 6.12 -22.99 -5.28
C THR A 67 6.46 -22.02 -4.16
N ARG A 68 7.39 -22.41 -3.29
CA ARG A 68 7.85 -21.59 -2.16
C ARG A 68 9.14 -20.88 -2.51
N VAL A 69 9.14 -19.55 -2.45
CA VAL A 69 10.32 -18.72 -2.62
C VAL A 69 10.77 -18.26 -1.24
N GLY A 70 11.97 -18.65 -0.83
CA GLY A 70 12.50 -18.34 0.50
C GLY A 70 13.30 -17.04 0.51
N TYR A 71 13.16 -16.24 1.57
CA TYR A 71 14.01 -15.07 1.79
C TYR A 71 14.54 -14.99 3.24
N ALA A 72 15.86 -14.86 3.38
CA ALA A 72 16.58 -14.75 4.64
C ALA A 72 17.41 -13.46 4.71
N ARG A 73 17.49 -12.86 5.91
CA ARG A 73 18.29 -11.65 6.13
C ARG A 73 18.98 -11.68 7.48
N CYS A 74 20.27 -11.38 7.52
CA CYS A 74 21.01 -11.15 8.77
C CYS A 74 21.81 -9.85 8.73
N SER A 75 21.98 -9.19 9.89
CA SER A 75 22.76 -7.96 9.97
C SER A 75 24.25 -8.20 10.23
N THR A 76 24.59 -9.24 11.00
CA THR A 76 25.97 -9.44 11.50
C THR A 76 26.31 -10.90 11.81
N ALA A 77 25.42 -11.64 12.48
CA ALA A 77 25.69 -13.00 12.95
C ALA A 77 25.52 -14.06 11.84
N GLN A 78 26.58 -14.83 11.58
CA GLN A 78 26.58 -15.88 10.56
C GLN A 78 25.81 -17.13 11.00
N GLN A 79 25.86 -17.46 12.30
CA GLN A 79 25.08 -18.55 12.90
C GLN A 79 23.56 -18.30 12.80
N GLU A 80 23.16 -17.04 12.90
CA GLU A 80 21.76 -16.63 12.80
C GLU A 80 21.23 -16.74 11.36
N LEU A 81 22.09 -16.52 10.36
CA LEU A 81 21.73 -16.73 8.97
C LEU A 81 21.54 -18.22 8.65
N GLN A 82 22.45 -19.08 9.14
CA GLN A 82 22.37 -20.51 8.87
C GLN A 82 21.07 -21.11 9.42
N SER A 83 20.71 -20.77 10.66
CA SER A 83 19.45 -21.20 11.26
C SER A 83 18.22 -20.78 10.45
N GLN A 84 18.24 -19.59 9.81
CA GLN A 84 17.15 -19.17 8.92
C GLN A 84 17.12 -19.99 7.62
N LEU A 85 18.29 -20.26 7.04
CA LEU A 85 18.41 -21.04 5.81
C LEU A 85 17.91 -22.47 6.02
N ASP A 86 18.31 -23.09 7.13
CA ASP A 86 17.91 -24.44 7.49
C ASP A 86 16.38 -24.53 7.64
N ALA A 87 15.77 -23.57 8.34
CA ALA A 87 14.31 -23.49 8.49
C ALA A 87 13.57 -23.26 7.15
N LEU A 88 14.12 -22.46 6.25
CA LEU A 88 13.55 -22.23 4.90
C LEU A 88 13.66 -23.48 4.02
N GLN A 89 14.77 -24.21 4.13
CA GLN A 89 14.95 -25.49 3.44
C GLN A 89 14.00 -26.56 3.97
N GLU A 90 13.81 -26.63 5.29
CA GLU A 90 12.85 -27.54 5.93
C GLU A 90 11.40 -27.23 5.50
N ALA A 91 11.07 -25.95 5.31
CA ALA A 91 9.79 -25.53 4.73
C ALA A 91 9.64 -25.89 3.24
N GLY A 92 10.70 -26.36 2.57
CA GLY A 92 10.71 -26.75 1.17
C GLY A 92 10.75 -25.57 0.21
N CYS A 93 11.40 -24.46 0.60
CA CYS A 93 11.61 -23.30 -0.26
C CYS A 93 12.68 -23.58 -1.31
N ASP A 94 12.38 -23.30 -2.57
CA ASP A 94 13.30 -23.41 -3.70
C ASP A 94 12.89 -22.41 -4.80
N PRO A 95 13.67 -21.34 -5.06
CA PRO A 95 14.98 -21.01 -4.49
C PRO A 95 14.90 -20.24 -3.16
N VAL A 96 16.02 -20.20 -2.43
CA VAL A 96 16.22 -19.38 -1.22
C VAL A 96 17.19 -18.25 -1.51
N PHE A 97 16.75 -17.01 -1.30
CA PHE A 97 17.58 -15.81 -1.41
C PHE A 97 18.04 -15.36 -0.03
N SER A 98 19.30 -14.95 0.09
CA SER A 98 19.84 -14.52 1.38
C SER A 98 20.74 -13.30 1.25
N GLU A 99 20.63 -12.37 2.19
CA GLU A 99 21.48 -11.18 2.25
C GLU A 99 22.01 -10.90 3.65
N LYS A 100 23.29 -10.50 3.70
CA LYS A 100 23.97 -10.02 4.90
C LYS A 100 24.03 -8.50 4.89
N ILE A 101 22.91 -7.87 5.20
CA ILE A 101 22.75 -6.42 5.11
C ILE A 101 22.23 -5.87 6.43
N SER A 102 22.89 -4.82 6.93
CA SER A 102 22.40 -4.09 8.08
C SER A 102 21.06 -3.47 7.73
N THR A 103 20.12 -3.59 8.66
CA THR A 103 18.76 -3.10 8.53
C THR A 103 18.64 -1.57 8.42
N ARG A 104 19.75 -0.81 8.44
CA ARG A 104 19.77 0.63 8.11
C ARG A 104 19.80 0.90 6.59
N ILE A 105 20.14 -0.09 5.79
CA ILE A 105 20.26 0.04 4.33
C ILE A 105 18.87 -0.13 3.72
N LYS A 106 18.44 0.85 2.91
CA LYS A 106 17.12 0.86 2.26
C LYS A 106 17.04 -0.05 1.04
N VAL A 107 18.14 -0.20 0.31
CA VAL A 107 18.19 -0.99 -0.92
C VAL A 107 18.63 -2.41 -0.59
N ARG A 108 17.77 -3.37 -0.92
CA ARG A 108 17.96 -4.79 -0.64
C ARG A 108 17.97 -5.56 -1.96
N PRO A 109 19.14 -5.79 -2.57
CA PRO A 109 19.21 -6.35 -3.91
C PRO A 109 18.69 -7.78 -3.97
N GLU A 110 18.94 -8.61 -2.95
CA GLU A 110 18.48 -10.00 -2.94
C GLU A 110 16.98 -10.11 -2.65
N PHE A 111 16.44 -9.25 -1.77
CA PHE A 111 14.99 -9.13 -1.60
C PHE A 111 14.27 -8.79 -2.91
N VAL A 112 14.79 -7.83 -3.68
CA VAL A 112 14.19 -7.42 -4.97
C VAL A 112 14.22 -8.59 -5.96
N LYS A 113 15.37 -9.29 -6.07
CA LYS A 113 15.48 -10.50 -6.90
C LYS A 113 14.48 -11.58 -6.50
N ALA A 114 14.31 -11.83 -5.19
CA ALA A 114 13.37 -12.82 -4.67
C ALA A 114 11.92 -12.47 -5.05
N MET A 115 11.55 -11.20 -4.91
CA MET A 115 10.21 -10.73 -5.27
C MET A 115 9.98 -10.81 -6.78
N ASP A 116 10.94 -10.38 -7.59
CA ASP A 116 10.86 -10.43 -9.04
C ASP A 116 10.76 -11.88 -9.55
N PHE A 117 11.47 -12.81 -8.92
CA PHE A 117 11.36 -14.23 -9.21
C PHE A 117 9.97 -14.78 -8.88
N ALA A 118 9.42 -14.46 -7.71
CA ALA A 118 8.08 -14.87 -7.32
C ALA A 118 7.01 -14.33 -8.28
N ARG A 119 7.12 -13.04 -8.68
CA ARG A 119 6.26 -12.41 -9.69
C ARG A 119 6.39 -13.08 -11.06
N ALA A 120 7.61 -13.40 -11.49
CA ALA A 120 7.85 -14.05 -12.77
C ALA A 120 7.18 -15.43 -12.85
N ILE A 121 7.27 -16.24 -11.78
CA ILE A 121 6.59 -17.54 -11.71
C ILE A 121 5.07 -17.35 -11.79
N LYS A 122 4.52 -16.46 -10.97
CA LYS A 122 3.07 -16.24 -10.91
C LYS A 122 2.51 -15.71 -12.24
N LYS A 123 3.29 -14.89 -12.96
CA LYS A 123 2.94 -14.43 -14.31
C LYS A 123 3.04 -15.55 -15.35
N ALA A 124 4.04 -16.42 -15.26
CA ALA A 124 4.22 -17.54 -16.18
C ALA A 124 3.16 -18.63 -15.99
N VAL A 125 2.74 -18.88 -14.75
CA VAL A 125 1.74 -19.89 -14.40
C VAL A 125 0.71 -19.29 -13.43
N PRO A 126 -0.36 -18.63 -13.93
CA PRO A 126 -1.35 -17.93 -13.08
C PRO A 126 -2.06 -18.83 -12.06
N HIS A 127 -2.29 -20.09 -12.44
CA HIS A 127 -2.95 -21.10 -11.61
C HIS A 127 -2.03 -21.71 -10.53
N GLN A 128 -0.71 -21.51 -10.64
CA GLN A 128 0.22 -22.03 -9.64
C GLN A 128 0.17 -21.17 -8.37
N ARG A 129 0.04 -21.83 -7.22
CA ARG A 129 0.17 -21.17 -5.92
C ARG A 129 1.63 -20.85 -5.67
N VAL A 130 1.93 -19.55 -5.58
CA VAL A 130 3.26 -19.04 -5.21
C VAL A 130 3.18 -18.51 -3.78
N ILE A 131 4.10 -18.98 -2.94
CA ILE A 131 4.19 -18.60 -1.53
C ILE A 131 5.56 -17.96 -1.32
N PHE A 132 5.57 -16.73 -0.84
CA PHE A 132 6.75 -16.03 -0.41
C PHE A 132 6.99 -16.32 1.08
N THR A 133 8.03 -17.11 1.38
CA THR A 133 8.29 -17.64 2.71
C THR A 133 9.45 -16.91 3.37
N VAL A 134 9.24 -16.46 4.59
CA VAL A 134 10.26 -15.81 5.41
C VAL A 134 10.28 -16.39 6.81
N HIS A 135 11.43 -16.33 7.47
CA HIS A 135 11.57 -16.86 8.81
C HIS A 135 10.68 -16.11 9.83
N GLU A 136 10.64 -14.78 9.77
CA GLU A 136 9.89 -13.95 10.74
C GLU A 136 9.59 -12.56 10.14
N MET A 137 8.53 -11.90 10.61
CA MET A 137 8.11 -10.57 10.14
C MET A 137 9.26 -9.53 10.12
N LYS A 138 10.13 -9.53 11.15
CA LYS A 138 11.28 -8.61 11.23
C LYS A 138 12.32 -8.81 10.13
N ARG A 139 12.23 -9.88 9.33
CA ARG A 139 13.07 -10.13 8.16
C ARG A 139 12.52 -9.44 6.91
N LEU A 140 11.20 -9.25 6.81
CA LEU A 140 10.55 -8.53 5.70
C LEU A 140 10.80 -7.03 5.72
N GLY A 141 10.64 -6.39 6.87
CA GLY A 141 10.68 -4.94 6.99
C GLY A 141 10.93 -4.46 8.41
N ARG A 142 11.32 -3.19 8.55
CA ARG A 142 11.57 -2.55 9.84
C ARG A 142 10.43 -1.66 10.31
N GLY A 143 9.69 -1.08 9.39
CA GLY A 143 8.58 -0.17 9.67
C GLY A 143 7.27 -0.72 9.10
N ALA A 144 6.17 -0.28 9.66
CA ALA A 144 4.84 -0.65 9.23
C ALA A 144 4.56 -0.18 7.80
N ALA A 145 5.07 0.99 7.40
CA ALA A 145 4.96 1.47 6.02
C ALA A 145 5.68 0.56 5.00
N GLU A 146 6.85 0.03 5.36
CA GLU A 146 7.59 -0.91 4.50
C GLU A 146 6.89 -2.26 4.44
N LEU A 147 6.42 -2.78 5.58
CA LEU A 147 5.65 -4.01 5.63
C LEU A 147 4.36 -3.90 4.81
N LEU A 148 3.65 -2.76 4.91
CA LEU A 148 2.46 -2.48 4.10
C LEU A 148 2.80 -2.48 2.61
N ALA A 149 3.87 -1.81 2.18
CA ALA A 149 4.25 -1.77 0.78
C ALA A 149 4.53 -3.16 0.22
N ILE A 150 5.23 -4.01 0.98
CA ILE A 150 5.49 -5.41 0.60
C ILE A 150 4.19 -6.21 0.58
N ALA A 151 3.33 -6.01 1.57
CA ALA A 151 2.06 -6.71 1.69
C ALA A 151 1.12 -6.37 0.51
N GLU A 152 1.03 -5.10 0.14
CA GLU A 152 0.27 -4.65 -1.03
C GLU A 152 0.83 -5.20 -2.34
N ASP A 153 2.15 -5.22 -2.47
CA ASP A 153 2.83 -5.79 -3.64
C ASP A 153 2.52 -7.28 -3.81
N LEU A 154 2.63 -8.06 -2.73
CA LEU A 154 2.26 -9.48 -2.71
C LEU A 154 0.77 -9.68 -3.06
N ARG A 155 -0.11 -8.83 -2.51
CA ARG A 155 -1.55 -8.86 -2.80
C ARG A 155 -1.86 -8.54 -4.27
N HIS A 156 -1.22 -7.51 -4.83
CA HIS A 156 -1.40 -7.12 -6.23
C HIS A 156 -1.01 -8.23 -7.20
N HIS A 157 -0.04 -9.06 -6.83
CA HIS A 157 0.43 -10.17 -7.64
C HIS A 157 -0.20 -11.52 -7.27
N ASP A 158 -1.16 -11.57 -6.34
CA ASP A 158 -1.78 -12.81 -5.85
C ASP A 158 -0.73 -13.84 -5.34
N ILE A 159 0.28 -13.33 -4.63
CA ILE A 159 1.33 -14.12 -3.99
C ILE A 159 1.01 -14.24 -2.50
N GLN A 160 1.04 -15.46 -1.97
CA GLN A 160 0.77 -15.72 -0.56
C GLN A 160 2.01 -15.42 0.29
N LEU A 161 1.83 -15.00 1.53
CA LEU A 161 2.93 -14.76 2.48
C LEU A 161 2.98 -15.88 3.53
N GLU A 162 4.13 -16.49 3.76
CA GLU A 162 4.34 -17.48 4.81
C GLU A 162 5.37 -16.99 5.83
N LEU A 163 4.97 -17.00 7.11
CA LEU A 163 5.83 -16.68 8.25
C LEU A 163 6.10 -17.96 9.04
N LEU A 164 7.36 -18.40 9.10
CA LEU A 164 7.73 -19.67 9.76
C LEU A 164 7.73 -19.59 11.28
N THR A 165 8.02 -18.43 11.85
CA THR A 165 8.17 -18.21 13.30
C THR A 165 7.59 -16.87 13.71
N GLY A 166 7.20 -16.77 14.99
CA GLY A 166 6.73 -15.55 15.64
C GLY A 166 5.23 -15.60 15.98
N PRO A 167 4.68 -14.51 16.51
CA PRO A 167 3.27 -14.46 16.94
C PRO A 167 2.29 -14.53 15.76
N LEU A 168 2.76 -14.23 14.56
CA LEU A 168 1.99 -14.24 13.31
C LEU A 168 2.45 -15.42 12.43
N GLN A 169 2.73 -16.57 13.02
CA GLN A 169 3.11 -17.76 12.26
C GLN A 169 1.93 -18.25 11.40
N GLY A 170 2.19 -18.57 10.14
CA GLY A 170 1.18 -19.13 9.24
C GLY A 170 1.34 -18.71 7.79
N VAL A 171 0.45 -19.24 6.94
CA VAL A 171 0.32 -18.87 5.52
C VAL A 171 -0.87 -17.94 5.36
N TYR A 172 -0.63 -16.79 4.75
CA TYR A 172 -1.58 -15.71 4.57
C TYR A 172 -1.89 -15.52 3.09
N ASP A 173 -3.13 -15.83 2.73
CA ASP A 173 -3.68 -15.61 1.40
C ASP A 173 -4.23 -14.18 1.25
N PRO A 174 -3.83 -13.41 0.22
CA PRO A 174 -4.33 -12.05 -0.01
C PRO A 174 -5.84 -11.97 -0.28
N SER A 175 -6.44 -13.01 -0.86
CA SER A 175 -7.85 -13.04 -1.29
C SER A 175 -8.78 -13.77 -0.30
N GLY A 176 -8.23 -14.39 0.74
CA GLY A 176 -8.95 -15.24 1.69
C GLY A 176 -8.72 -14.86 3.16
N HIS A 177 -8.50 -15.87 4.01
CA HIS A 177 -8.30 -15.70 5.46
C HIS A 177 -7.07 -14.84 5.82
N GLY A 178 -6.12 -14.68 4.90
CA GLY A 178 -4.94 -13.85 5.11
C GLY A 178 -5.19 -12.35 4.95
N ALA A 179 -6.27 -11.93 4.27
CA ALA A 179 -6.59 -10.52 4.02
C ALA A 179 -6.63 -9.66 5.30
N ALA A 180 -7.01 -10.24 6.43
CA ALA A 180 -7.01 -9.57 7.73
C ALA A 180 -5.59 -9.14 8.18
N LEU A 181 -4.56 -9.94 7.89
CA LEU A 181 -3.18 -9.57 8.19
C LEU A 181 -2.72 -8.38 7.35
N PHE A 182 -3.07 -8.36 6.06
CA PHE A 182 -2.77 -7.24 5.17
C PHE A 182 -3.47 -5.95 5.65
N ALA A 183 -4.74 -6.04 6.07
CA ALA A 183 -5.47 -4.92 6.66
C ALA A 183 -4.86 -4.45 8.00
N PHE A 184 -4.39 -5.37 8.83
CA PHE A 184 -3.67 -5.04 10.06
C PHE A 184 -2.38 -4.26 9.78
N PHE A 185 -1.58 -4.67 8.79
CA PHE A 185 -0.39 -3.92 8.38
C PHE A 185 -0.74 -2.52 7.86
N ALA A 186 -1.87 -2.37 7.16
CA ALA A 186 -2.34 -1.06 6.70
C ALA A 186 -2.66 -0.12 7.89
N GLY A 187 -3.41 -0.60 8.88
CA GLY A 187 -3.73 0.19 10.08
C GLY A 187 -2.51 0.52 10.94
N MET A 188 -1.55 -0.40 11.04
CA MET A 188 -0.29 -0.15 11.75
C MET A 188 0.57 0.91 11.02
N ALA A 189 0.58 0.88 9.68
CA ALA A 189 1.33 1.83 8.86
C ALA A 189 0.74 3.25 8.91
N GLU A 190 -0.56 3.37 9.09
CA GLU A 190 -1.23 4.66 9.30
C GLU A 190 -0.91 5.21 10.69
N SER A 191 -1.01 4.38 11.74
CA SER A 191 -0.66 4.75 13.11
C SER A 191 0.80 5.22 13.24
N GLU A 192 1.75 4.54 12.60
CA GLU A 192 3.16 4.93 12.65
C GLU A 192 3.41 6.27 11.94
N ARG A 193 2.73 6.52 10.81
CA ARG A 193 2.81 7.81 10.11
C ARG A 193 2.32 8.95 10.98
N GLU A 194 1.20 8.77 11.66
CA GLU A 194 0.67 9.78 12.57
C GLU A 194 1.60 10.00 13.77
N TYR A 195 2.13 8.93 14.36
CA TYR A 195 3.09 9.02 15.46
C TYR A 195 4.35 9.83 15.09
N ILE A 196 4.92 9.60 13.90
CA ILE A 196 6.10 10.35 13.43
C ILE A 196 5.74 11.83 13.23
N ARG A 197 4.54 12.13 12.71
CA ARG A 197 4.04 13.50 12.54
C ARG A 197 3.90 14.20 13.88
N GLU A 198 3.23 13.58 14.84
CA GLU A 198 3.06 14.09 16.20
C GLU A 198 4.41 14.38 16.86
N LYS A 199 5.34 13.42 16.85
CA LYS A 199 6.69 13.60 17.42
C LYS A 199 7.48 14.71 16.74
N SER A 200 7.30 14.88 15.44
CA SER A 200 7.96 15.97 14.70
C SER A 200 7.40 17.33 15.12
N LEU A 201 6.09 17.45 15.31
CA LEU A 201 5.44 18.68 15.77
C LEU A 201 5.84 19.00 17.21
N GLU A 202 5.87 18.01 18.11
CA GLU A 202 6.39 18.16 19.48
C GLU A 202 7.85 18.63 19.48
N GLY A 203 8.69 18.03 18.63
CA GLY A 203 10.09 18.43 18.47
C GLY A 203 10.24 19.86 17.96
N GLN A 204 9.41 20.28 17.01
CA GLN A 204 9.37 21.66 16.52
C GLN A 204 8.89 22.65 17.59
N ALA A 205 7.87 22.28 18.37
CA ALA A 205 7.38 23.10 19.48
C ALA A 205 8.47 23.29 20.54
N SER A 206 9.13 22.21 20.96
CA SER A 206 10.24 22.26 21.91
C SER A 206 11.45 23.05 21.36
N ALA A 207 11.72 22.95 20.05
CA ALA A 207 12.76 23.76 19.41
C ALA A 207 12.41 25.25 19.43
N ARG A 208 11.15 25.62 19.16
CA ARG A 208 10.66 27.00 19.23
C ARG A 208 10.75 27.57 20.65
N GLU A 209 10.39 26.80 21.67
CA GLU A 209 10.56 27.20 23.08
C GLU A 209 12.03 27.48 23.44
N ARG A 210 12.96 26.75 22.82
CA ARG A 210 14.41 26.97 22.95
C ARG A 210 14.95 28.08 22.02
N GLY A 211 14.08 28.87 21.40
CA GLY A 211 14.45 29.96 20.49
C GLY A 211 14.90 29.53 19.10
N ARG A 212 14.81 28.23 18.76
CA ARG A 212 15.12 27.70 17.42
C ARG A 212 13.85 27.70 16.58
N HIS A 213 13.54 28.84 16.00
CA HIS A 213 12.47 28.98 15.02
C HIS A 213 13.01 28.51 13.66
N GLY A 214 12.74 27.26 13.30
CA GLY A 214 13.09 26.74 11.96
C GLY A 214 12.49 27.59 10.84
N GLY A 215 12.98 27.44 9.61
CA GLY A 215 12.56 28.23 8.44
C GLY A 215 13.74 28.65 7.58
N ARG A 216 13.47 29.38 6.48
CA ARG A 216 14.54 29.97 5.65
C ARG A 216 15.21 31.10 6.44
N PRO A 217 16.53 31.07 6.67
CA PRO A 217 17.23 32.18 7.31
C PRO A 217 16.95 33.51 6.59
N LYS A 218 16.72 34.58 7.35
CA LYS A 218 16.59 35.92 6.77
C LYS A 218 17.94 36.29 6.13
N VAL A 219 17.88 36.73 4.89
CA VAL A 219 19.04 37.13 4.07
C VAL A 219 19.20 38.65 4.02
N ILE A 220 18.13 39.37 4.39
CA ILE A 220 18.10 40.82 4.51
C ILE A 220 18.59 41.16 5.92
N ASP A 221 19.62 41.98 6.00
CA ASP A 221 20.08 42.59 7.24
C ASP A 221 19.40 43.95 7.46
N ASP A 222 19.43 44.43 8.70
CA ASP A 222 18.77 45.69 9.08
C ASP A 222 19.41 46.89 8.35
N ASP A 223 20.71 46.82 8.06
CA ASP A 223 21.46 47.84 7.33
C ASP A 223 21.00 47.95 5.87
N MET A 224 20.79 46.82 5.18
CA MET A 224 20.24 46.77 3.83
C MET A 224 18.80 47.30 3.81
N ALA A 225 18.01 46.99 4.83
CA ALA A 225 16.67 47.53 4.96
C ALA A 225 16.70 49.07 5.12
N ALA A 226 17.53 49.59 6.02
CA ALA A 226 17.70 51.03 6.22
C ALA A 226 18.22 51.73 4.95
N TYR A 227 19.19 51.13 4.27
CA TYR A 227 19.72 51.68 3.02
C TYR A 227 18.67 51.70 1.91
N ALA A 228 17.88 50.63 1.75
CA ALA A 228 16.77 50.58 0.80
C ALA A 228 15.72 51.66 1.07
N ARG A 229 15.39 51.91 2.35
CA ARG A 229 14.48 52.99 2.77
C ARG A 229 15.01 54.37 2.42
N SER A 230 16.30 54.62 2.69
CA SER A 230 16.93 55.91 2.34
C SER A 230 16.86 56.21 0.84
N LEU A 231 17.08 55.20 0.00
CA LEU A 231 16.99 55.34 -1.46
C LEU A 231 15.55 55.62 -1.90
N ARG A 232 14.57 55.00 -1.24
CA ARG A 232 13.15 55.23 -1.53
C ARG A 232 12.72 56.66 -1.15
N ALA A 233 13.15 57.16 0.01
CA ALA A 233 12.89 58.53 0.44
C ALA A 233 13.49 59.57 -0.52
N ASN A 234 14.65 59.26 -1.11
CA ASN A 234 15.30 60.07 -2.13
C ASN A 234 14.66 59.95 -3.54
N GLY A 235 13.51 59.28 -3.67
CA GLY A 235 12.76 59.17 -4.92
C GLY A 235 13.29 58.14 -5.93
N VAL A 236 14.23 57.26 -5.54
CA VAL A 236 14.77 56.23 -6.44
C VAL A 236 13.70 55.17 -6.74
N PRO A 237 13.52 54.76 -8.02
CA PRO A 237 12.56 53.71 -8.36
C PRO A 237 13.03 52.32 -7.88
N VAL A 238 12.09 51.51 -7.40
CA VAL A 238 12.34 50.21 -6.74
C VAL A 238 13.21 49.23 -7.57
N PRO A 239 13.07 49.12 -8.90
CA PRO A 239 13.96 48.28 -9.71
C PRO A 239 15.43 48.69 -9.63
N GLN A 240 15.70 50.00 -9.55
CA GLN A 240 17.07 50.51 -9.39
C GLN A 240 17.58 50.33 -7.96
N ILE A 241 16.70 50.38 -6.95
CA ILE A 241 17.05 50.06 -5.57
C ILE A 241 17.55 48.62 -5.48
N ALA A 242 16.84 47.66 -6.09
CA ALA A 242 17.21 46.25 -6.08
C ALA A 242 18.63 46.00 -6.61
N GLN A 243 19.04 46.69 -7.69
CA GLN A 243 20.38 46.59 -8.27
C GLN A 243 21.48 47.22 -7.40
N LYS A 244 21.13 48.12 -6.49
CA LYS A 244 22.08 48.78 -5.57
C LYS A 244 22.29 48.02 -4.27
N LEU A 245 21.41 47.07 -3.95
CA LEU A 245 21.53 46.24 -2.76
C LEU A 245 22.35 44.98 -3.07
N VAL A 246 23.14 44.50 -2.10
CA VAL A 246 23.95 43.29 -2.24
C VAL A 246 23.73 42.39 -1.04
N ILE A 247 23.39 41.13 -1.30
CA ILE A 247 23.18 40.12 -0.27
C ILE A 247 24.49 39.76 0.44
N THR A 248 24.50 39.88 1.76
CA THR A 248 25.70 39.69 2.60
C THR A 248 25.84 38.26 3.14
N SER A 249 24.75 37.49 3.22
CA SER A 249 24.70 36.17 3.84
C SER A 249 23.93 35.12 3.03
N GLY A 250 24.20 33.84 3.30
CA GLY A 250 23.51 32.72 2.67
C GLY A 250 24.02 32.33 1.29
N LYS A 251 23.23 31.50 0.57
CA LYS A 251 23.62 30.90 -0.72
C LYS A 251 23.81 31.92 -1.84
N ASN A 252 23.09 33.04 -1.79
CA ASN A 252 23.08 34.08 -2.82
C ASN A 252 23.96 35.28 -2.43
N LYS A 253 24.99 35.04 -1.62
CA LYS A 253 25.92 36.09 -1.20
C LYS A 253 26.59 36.73 -2.41
N GLY A 254 26.59 38.05 -2.48
CA GLY A 254 27.13 38.83 -3.60
C GLY A 254 26.13 39.09 -4.73
N GLU A 255 24.93 38.49 -4.70
CA GLU A 255 23.88 38.77 -5.67
C GLU A 255 22.97 39.93 -5.22
N HIS A 256 22.20 40.45 -6.17
CA HIS A 256 21.18 41.47 -5.93
C HIS A 256 19.85 40.83 -5.50
N PRO A 257 19.14 41.39 -4.50
CA PRO A 257 17.82 40.91 -4.13
C PRO A 257 16.82 41.14 -5.26
N SER A 258 15.80 40.28 -5.34
CA SER A 258 14.72 40.47 -6.32
C SER A 258 13.89 41.71 -5.99
N VAL A 259 13.28 42.31 -7.03
CA VAL A 259 12.39 43.49 -6.87
C VAL A 259 11.27 43.22 -5.86
N ALA A 260 10.68 42.02 -5.87
CA ALA A 260 9.66 41.60 -4.90
C ALA A 260 10.17 41.52 -3.45
N THR A 261 11.47 41.25 -3.26
CA THR A 261 12.10 41.27 -1.95
C THR A 261 12.23 42.71 -1.44
N VAL A 262 12.60 43.65 -2.31
CA VAL A 262 12.64 45.08 -1.96
C VAL A 262 11.26 45.62 -1.61
N TYR A 263 10.22 45.25 -2.36
CA TYR A 263 8.84 45.62 -2.00
C TYR A 263 8.42 45.08 -0.62
N ARG A 264 8.80 43.86 -0.26
CA ARG A 264 8.53 43.31 1.09
C ARG A 264 9.27 44.09 2.19
N ILE A 265 10.54 44.43 1.98
CA ILE A 265 11.32 45.24 2.93
C ILE A 265 10.64 46.59 3.20
N LEU A 266 10.16 47.25 2.14
CA LEU A 266 9.50 48.54 2.24
C LEU A 266 8.09 48.44 2.85
N ALA A 267 7.41 47.30 2.71
CA ALA A 267 6.08 47.06 3.28
C ALA A 267 6.13 46.74 4.79
N GLU A 268 7.14 45.99 5.25
CA GLU A 268 7.30 45.64 6.68
C GLU A 268 7.44 46.88 7.60
N GLU A 269 7.85 48.03 7.07
CA GLU A 269 7.90 49.30 7.81
C GLU A 269 6.51 49.87 8.09
N ALA A 270 5.62 49.89 7.07
CA ALA A 270 4.27 50.43 7.20
C ALA A 270 3.47 49.71 8.31
N ASP A 271 3.68 48.40 8.44
CA ASP A 271 3.07 47.57 9.46
C ASP A 271 3.74 47.70 10.85
N SER A 272 4.99 48.17 10.93
CA SER A 272 5.72 48.38 12.20
C SER A 272 5.48 49.75 12.84
N THR A 273 5.06 50.73 12.03
CA THR A 273 4.71 52.10 12.45
C THR A 273 3.22 52.29 12.74
N ALA A 274 2.40 51.25 12.53
CA ALA A 274 0.97 51.19 12.83
C ALA A 274 0.71 50.45 14.15
#